data_AF-A0AAQ3T0W6-F1
#
_entry.id   AF-A0AAQ3T0W6-F1
#
_cell.length_a   1.000
_cell.length_b   1.000
_cell.length_c   1.000
_cell.angle_alpha   90.00
_cell.angle_beta   90.00
_cell.angle_gamma   90.00
#
_symmetry.space_group_name_H-M   'P 1'
#
loop_
_entity.id
_entity.type
_entity.pdbx_description
1 polymer ?
#
loop_
_entity_poly.entity_id
_entity_poly.type
_entity_poly.pdbx_seq_one_letter_code
_entity_poly.pdbx_strand_id
1 'polypeptide(L)'
;MVEWREMIAKIQDINLCAENDRMIWKLELSGRFSVKSVYKIMLSGGEKDERAIFFWMVWKDRLQTVEQLIIGKWNGVAECKLCDQLETRDHLLLCCSIARQFGVG
;
A
#
# COMPACT_ATOMS: atom_id res chain seq x y z
N MET A 1 25.94 5.60 -14.95
CA MET A 1 27.08 4.68 -14.71
C MET A 1 27.45 4.50 -13.23
N VAL A 2 27.31 5.52 -12.37
CA VAL A 2 27.62 5.42 -10.92
C VAL A 2 26.66 4.47 -10.18
N GLU A 3 25.35 4.66 -10.35
CA GLU A 3 24.31 3.81 -9.73
C GLU A 3 24.47 2.31 -10.08
N TRP A 4 24.85 2.01 -11.33
CA TRP A 4 25.12 0.64 -11.77
C TRP A 4 26.29 0.00 -11.01
N ARG A 5 27.37 0.77 -10.77
CA ARG A 5 28.54 0.28 -10.03
C ARG A 5 28.23 0.05 -8.55
N GLU A 6 27.43 0.93 -7.94
CA GLU A 6 26.98 0.76 -6.56
C GLU A 6 26.08 -0.48 -6.39
N MET A 7 25.23 -0.77 -7.37
CA MET A 7 24.40 -1.97 -7.37
C MET A 7 25.24 -3.23 -7.49
N ILE A 8 26.21 -3.27 -8.42
CA ILE A 8 27.13 -4.41 -8.59
C ILE A 8 27.92 -4.67 -7.30
N ALA A 9 28.44 -3.62 -6.65
CA ALA A 9 29.17 -3.75 -5.39
C ALA A 9 28.32 -4.36 -4.27
N LYS A 10 27.03 -4.00 -4.18
CA LYS A 10 26.10 -4.57 -3.20
C LYS A 10 25.77 -6.05 -3.46
N ILE A 11 25.81 -6.48 -4.72
CA ILE A 11 25.48 -7.86 -5.13
C ILE A 11 26.71 -8.78 -5.00
N GLN A 12 27.91 -8.26 -5.20
CA GLN A 12 29.15 -9.06 -5.12
C GLN A 12 29.34 -9.77 -3.77
N ASP A 13 28.85 -9.17 -2.68
CA ASP A 13 28.94 -9.74 -1.33
C ASP A 13 27.80 -10.73 -0.99
N ILE A 14 26.83 -10.93 -1.90
CA ILE A 14 25.70 -11.85 -1.69
C ILE A 14 26.12 -13.27 -2.07
N ASN A 15 26.24 -14.13 -1.06
CA ASN A 15 26.51 -15.54 -1.28
C ASN A 15 25.20 -16.32 -1.34
N LEU A 16 24.78 -16.73 -2.55
CA LEU A 16 23.56 -17.53 -2.73
C LEU A 16 23.77 -18.92 -2.12
N CYS A 17 22.77 -19.40 -1.40
CA CYS A 17 22.77 -20.73 -0.82
C CYS A 17 21.48 -21.47 -1.18
N ALA A 18 21.44 -22.77 -0.93
CA ALA A 18 20.27 -23.59 -1.19
C ALA A 18 19.14 -23.42 -0.15
N GLU A 19 19.30 -22.54 0.84
CA GLU A 19 18.24 -22.25 1.80
C GLU A 19 17.12 -21.41 1.16
N ASN A 20 15.91 -21.55 1.70
CA ASN A 20 14.78 -20.72 1.32
C ASN A 20 14.98 -19.27 1.77
N ASP A 21 14.53 -18.33 0.94
CA ASP A 21 14.51 -16.91 1.27
C ASP A 21 13.73 -16.63 2.55
N ARG A 22 14.26 -15.70 3.35
CA ARG A 22 13.62 -15.24 4.58
C ARG A 22 13.38 -13.74 4.51
N MET A 23 12.13 -13.35 4.74
CA MET A 23 11.76 -11.95 4.89
C MET A 23 12.25 -11.43 6.25
N ILE A 24 13.20 -10.50 6.23
CA ILE A 24 13.72 -9.83 7.44
C ILE A 24 13.14 -8.43 7.52
N TRP A 25 12.41 -8.15 8.60
CA TRP A 25 11.88 -6.83 8.90
C TRP A 25 12.99 -5.94 9.47
N LYS A 26 13.79 -5.32 8.59
CA LYS A 26 14.96 -4.49 8.95
C LYS A 26 14.65 -3.25 9.81
N LEU A 27 13.37 -2.95 10.00
CA LEU A 27 12.91 -1.77 10.74
C LEU A 27 12.85 -2.01 12.25
N GLU A 28 12.96 -3.26 12.69
CA GLU A 28 13.07 -3.62 14.10
C GLU A 28 14.30 -4.50 14.32
N LEU A 29 15.00 -4.30 15.44
CA LEU A 29 16.16 -5.12 15.80
C LEU A 29 15.83 -6.62 15.89
N SER A 30 14.57 -6.95 16.17
CA SER A 30 14.09 -8.33 16.19
C SER A 30 14.09 -9.01 14.82
N GLY A 31 14.17 -8.25 13.72
CA GLY A 31 14.02 -8.75 12.36
C GLY A 31 12.62 -9.29 12.03
N ARG A 32 11.64 -9.17 12.94
CA ARG A 32 10.30 -9.72 12.80
C ARG A 32 9.28 -8.64 12.46
N PHE A 33 8.38 -8.98 11.53
CA PHE A 33 7.24 -8.14 11.22
C PHE A 33 6.27 -8.06 12.40
N SER A 34 5.77 -6.86 12.66
CA SER A 34 4.58 -6.66 13.50
C SER A 34 3.75 -5.49 13.00
N VAL A 35 2.43 -5.59 13.15
CA VAL A 35 1.49 -4.50 12.85
C VAL A 35 1.91 -3.22 13.60
N LYS A 36 2.28 -3.36 14.88
CA LYS A 36 2.76 -2.24 15.71
C LYS A 36 3.98 -1.53 15.09
N SER A 37 4.97 -2.26 14.61
CA SER A 37 6.18 -1.67 14.01
C SER A 37 5.88 -0.93 12.70
N VAL A 38 4.91 -1.41 11.90
CA VAL A 38 4.44 -0.72 10.68
C VAL A 38 3.80 0.62 11.06
N TYR A 39 2.85 0.60 11.98
CA TYR A 39 2.17 1.82 12.44
C TYR A 39 3.12 2.82 13.07
N LYS A 40 4.12 2.35 13.84
CA LYS A 40 5.17 3.21 14.40
C LYS A 40 5.88 3.99 13.29
N ILE A 41 6.23 3.37 12.18
CA ILE A 41 6.93 4.07 11.10
C ILE A 41 5.99 5.02 10.36
N MET A 42 4.78 4.56 10.05
CA MET A 42 3.78 5.37 9.36
C MET A 42 3.36 6.61 10.15
N LEU A 43 3.43 6.57 11.48
CA LEU A 43 2.92 7.62 12.37
C LEU A 43 4.01 8.36 13.14
N SER A 44 5.21 7.80 13.30
CA SER A 44 6.26 8.32 14.19
C SER A 44 7.65 8.41 13.56
N GLY A 45 7.80 8.14 12.25
CA GLY A 45 9.08 8.21 11.54
C GLY A 45 9.58 9.61 11.19
N GLY A 46 8.84 10.65 11.56
CA GLY A 46 9.08 12.04 11.15
C GLY A 46 7.77 12.71 10.75
N GLU A 47 7.70 13.21 9.52
CA GLU A 47 6.46 13.73 8.92
C GLU A 47 5.51 12.58 8.58
N LYS A 48 4.24 12.71 8.97
CA LYS A 48 3.20 11.73 8.70
C LYS A 48 2.98 11.68 7.18
N ASP A 49 3.50 10.64 6.52
CA ASP A 49 3.22 10.43 5.10
C ASP A 49 1.81 9.85 4.95
N GLU A 50 0.84 10.75 4.77
CA GLU A 50 -0.55 10.39 4.57
C GLU A 50 -0.75 9.52 3.32
N ARG A 51 0.15 9.61 2.33
CA ARG A 51 0.12 8.77 1.12
C ARG A 51 0.49 7.33 1.46
N ALA A 52 1.50 7.12 2.32
CA ALA A 52 1.89 5.78 2.75
C ALA A 52 0.76 5.06 3.51
N ILE A 53 0.04 5.80 4.35
CA ILE A 53 -1.14 5.27 5.08
C ILE A 53 -2.27 4.96 4.08
N PHE A 54 -2.52 5.87 3.14
CA PHE A 54 -3.52 5.68 2.10
C PHE A 54 -3.25 4.42 1.26
N PHE A 55 -2.03 4.26 0.72
CA PHE A 55 -1.67 3.07 -0.05
C PHE A 55 -1.70 1.78 0.77
N TRP A 56 -1.36 1.84 2.06
CA TRP A 56 -1.53 0.69 2.93
C TRP A 56 -3.01 0.30 3.09
N MET A 57 -3.90 1.28 3.23
CA MET A 57 -5.35 1.04 3.27
C MET A 57 -5.86 0.44 1.95
N VAL A 58 -5.38 0.93 0.80
CA VAL A 58 -5.69 0.37 -0.52
C VAL A 58 -5.27 -1.10 -0.58
N TRP A 59 -4.01 -1.40 -0.22
CA TRP A 59 -3.45 -2.75 -0.31
C TRP A 59 -4.10 -3.76 0.64
N LYS A 60 -4.65 -3.29 1.76
CA LYS A 60 -5.33 -4.13 2.76
C LYS A 60 -6.84 -4.21 2.58
N ASP A 61 -7.38 -3.64 1.49
CA ASP A 61 -8.83 -3.51 1.26
C ASP A 61 -9.54 -2.86 2.45
N ARG A 62 -8.91 -1.84 3.03
CA ARG A 62 -9.41 -1.07 4.19
C ARG A 62 -9.99 0.29 3.82
N LEU A 63 -10.02 0.64 2.54
CA LEU A 63 -10.72 1.84 2.08
C LEU A 63 -12.23 1.64 2.20
N GLN A 64 -12.92 2.66 2.69
CA GLN A 64 -14.39 2.69 2.82
C GLN A 64 -15.06 2.94 1.46
N THR A 65 -14.78 2.06 0.49
CA THR A 65 -15.53 2.00 -0.76
C THR A 65 -16.89 1.38 -0.49
N VAL A 66 -17.88 1.72 -1.32
CA VAL A 66 -19.20 1.11 -1.25
C VAL A 66 -19.12 -0.42 -1.41
N GLU A 67 -18.21 -0.91 -2.25
CA GLU A 67 -17.87 -2.33 -2.36
C GLU A 67 -17.51 -2.96 -1.00
N GLN A 68 -16.61 -2.34 -0.24
CA GLN A 68 -16.23 -2.82 1.10
C GLN A 68 -17.37 -2.69 2.13
N LEU A 69 -18.24 -1.69 1.99
CA LEU A 69 -19.43 -1.56 2.84
C LEU A 69 -20.41 -2.71 2.60
N ILE A 70 -20.63 -3.10 1.33
CA ILE A 70 -21.51 -4.22 0.97
C ILE A 70 -20.96 -5.54 1.52
N ILE A 71 -19.63 -5.77 1.42
CA ILE A 71 -18.96 -6.91 2.08
C ILE A 71 -19.23 -6.89 3.59
N GLY A 72 -19.25 -5.70 4.19
CA GLY A 72 -19.62 -5.45 5.59
C GLY A 72 -21.11 -5.56 5.92
N LYS A 73 -21.95 -6.11 5.02
CA LYS A 73 -23.42 -6.23 5.15
C LYS A 73 -24.19 -4.90 5.12
N TRP A 74 -23.61 -3.85 4.55
CA TRP A 74 -24.36 -2.65 4.22
C TRP A 74 -25.32 -2.92 3.06
N ASN A 75 -26.51 -2.32 3.11
CA ASN A 75 -27.66 -2.64 2.26
C ASN A 75 -28.05 -1.51 1.29
N GLY A 76 -27.11 -0.60 0.96
CA GLY A 76 -27.36 0.44 -0.01
C GLY A 76 -26.85 0.09 -1.42
N VAL A 77 -26.96 1.07 -2.31
CA VAL A 77 -26.65 0.91 -3.74
C VAL A 77 -25.16 1.05 -4.00
N ALA A 78 -24.60 0.18 -4.83
CA ALA A 78 -23.18 0.13 -5.20
C ALA A 78 -22.76 1.23 -6.18
N GLU A 79 -23.15 2.48 -5.96
CA GLU A 79 -22.92 3.59 -6.90
C GLU A 79 -21.89 4.59 -6.38
N CYS A 80 -21.05 5.05 -7.31
CA CYS A 80 -19.98 5.99 -7.07
C CYS A 80 -20.56 7.38 -6.87
N LYS A 81 -20.28 7.98 -5.71
CA LYS A 81 -20.81 9.32 -5.37
C LYS A 81 -20.27 10.47 -6.22
N LEU A 82 -19.26 10.19 -7.05
CA LEU A 82 -18.70 11.19 -7.95
C LEU A 82 -19.34 11.15 -9.33
N CYS A 83 -19.54 9.95 -9.91
CA CYS A 83 -19.95 9.80 -11.31
C CYS A 83 -21.15 8.86 -11.55
N ASP A 84 -21.79 8.40 -10.47
CA ASP A 84 -23.00 7.57 -10.46
C ASP A 84 -22.86 6.21 -11.20
N GLN A 85 -21.64 5.78 -11.51
CA GLN A 85 -21.36 4.44 -12.04
C GLN A 85 -21.15 3.43 -10.91
N LEU A 86 -21.11 2.13 -11.22
CA LEU A 86 -20.78 1.09 -10.24
C LEU A 86 -19.47 1.42 -9.50
N GLU A 87 -19.54 1.61 -8.18
CA GLU A 87 -18.35 1.85 -7.36
C GLU A 87 -17.68 0.54 -6.98
N THR A 88 -16.48 0.37 -7.49
CA THR A 88 -15.48 -0.58 -6.99
C THR A 88 -14.26 0.19 -6.51
N ARG A 89 -13.37 -0.49 -5.77
CA ARG A 89 -12.06 0.09 -5.42
C ARG A 89 -11.32 0.62 -6.65
N ASP A 90 -11.24 -0.18 -7.70
CA ASP A 90 -10.52 0.18 -8.92
C ASP A 90 -11.25 1.29 -9.69
N HIS A 91 -12.59 1.31 -9.64
CA HIS A 91 -13.36 2.42 -10.17
C HIS A 91 -13.00 3.73 -9.46
N LEU A 92 -13.07 3.77 -8.13
CA LEU A 92 -12.84 4.98 -7.36
C LEU A 92 -11.39 5.51 -7.52
N LEU A 93 -10.41 4.61 -7.58
CA LEU A 93 -8.99 4.99 -7.63
C LEU A 93 -8.43 5.23 -9.03
N LEU A 94 -8.88 4.47 -10.03
CA LEU A 94 -8.21 4.40 -11.34
C LEU A 94 -9.13 4.76 -12.52
N CYS A 95 -10.42 4.40 -12.46
CA CYS A 95 -11.30 4.48 -13.63
C CYS A 95 -12.32 5.63 -13.58
N CYS A 96 -12.61 6.19 -12.41
CA CYS A 96 -13.60 7.25 -12.25
C CYS A 96 -13.16 8.48 -13.04
N SER A 97 -13.97 8.89 -14.01
CA SER A 97 -13.71 10.04 -14.88
C SER A 97 -13.53 11.33 -14.09
N ILE A 98 -14.27 11.48 -12.99
CA ILE A 98 -14.25 12.65 -12.12
C ILE A 98 -13.06 12.55 -11.14
N ALA A 99 -12.85 11.43 -10.44
CA ALA A 99 -11.71 11.29 -9.51
C ALA A 99 -10.36 11.53 -10.19
N ARG A 100 -10.21 11.07 -11.43
CA ARG A 100 -9.00 11.28 -12.26
C ARG A 100 -8.76 12.74 -12.62
N GLN A 101 -9.81 13.56 -12.73
CA GLN A 101 -9.66 15.00 -13.00
C GLN A 101 -9.19 15.77 -11.76
N PHE A 102 -9.51 15.29 -10.56
CA PHE A 102 -9.18 15.96 -9.29
C PHE A 102 -7.91 15.43 -8.60
N GLY A 103 -7.15 14.53 -9.24
CA GLY A 103 -5.82 14.10 -8.77
C GLY A 103 -5.84 13.33 -7.45
N VAL A 104 -6.88 12.53 -7.20
CA VAL A 104 -6.99 11.68 -5.99
C VAL A 104 -6.34 10.29 -6.19
N GLY A 105 -5.42 10.16 -7.15
CA GLY A 105 -4.69 8.94 -7.48
C GLY A 105 -3.19 9.13 -7.49
#